data_AF-A0A3P8WF02-F1
#
_entry.id   AF-A0A3P8WF02-F1
#
_cell.length_a   1.000
_cell.length_b   1.000
_cell.length_c   1.000
_cell.angle_alpha   90.00
_cell.angle_beta   90.00
_cell.angle_gamma   90.00
#
_symmetry.space_group_name_H-M   'P 1'
#
loop_
_entity.id
_entity.type
_entity.pdbx_description
1 polymer ?
#
loop_
_entity_poly.entity_id
_entity_poly.type
_entity_poly.pdbx_seq_one_letter_code
_entity_poly.pdbx_strand_id
1 'polypeptide(L)'
;MLHSILYTLLVFPSVSDLLFDPTGCPDMPLRHCSVEIANNSAYYTLSNPRVFTKNGHCEVPLPPMVGPRSNATALFNKTTGAATGAVGVFTYDISNPDLDDYDHVVAVMYSVPFDRNVYSNWVGVGIFEKGIPCDQSLFNIMYDGSEDTFVRAEGNGSCVSFEGDYAIVAASMSESGEAVLKVEIHDTGFN
;
A
#
# COMPACT_ATOMS: atom_id res chain seq x y z
N MET A 1 -54.92 26.27 -27.74
CA MET A 1 -55.16 25.06 -26.94
C MET A 1 -54.34 23.92 -27.54
N LEU A 2 -53.50 23.30 -26.69
CA LEU A 2 -52.87 21.96 -26.76
C LEU A 2 -51.97 21.62 -27.97
N HIS A 3 -50.66 21.38 -27.79
CA HIS A 3 -49.97 20.16 -27.29
C HIS A 3 -50.23 18.93 -28.19
N SER A 4 -49.30 18.04 -28.56
CA SER A 4 -47.87 17.84 -28.32
C SER A 4 -47.42 16.74 -29.29
N ILE A 5 -46.18 16.81 -29.77
CA ILE A 5 -45.46 15.73 -30.47
C ILE A 5 -44.99 14.72 -29.41
N LEU A 6 -44.96 13.41 -29.71
CA LEU A 6 -44.04 12.51 -29.02
C LEU A 6 -43.55 11.38 -29.95
N TYR A 7 -42.28 11.49 -30.35
CA TYR A 7 -41.44 10.40 -30.83
C TYR A 7 -40.84 9.73 -29.59
N THR A 8 -41.10 8.44 -29.38
CA THR A 8 -40.46 7.66 -28.30
C THR A 8 -39.09 7.18 -28.79
N LEU A 9 -38.02 7.85 -28.36
CA LEU A 9 -36.65 7.34 -28.40
C LEU A 9 -36.43 6.45 -27.18
N LEU A 10 -36.03 5.19 -27.39
CA LEU A 10 -35.45 4.35 -26.35
C LEU A 10 -34.07 4.95 -26.01
N VAL A 11 -34.02 5.73 -24.94
CA VAL A 11 -32.78 6.20 -24.33
C VAL A 11 -32.23 5.03 -23.50
N PHE A 12 -31.10 4.46 -23.95
CA PHE A 12 -30.28 3.66 -23.04
C PHE A 12 -29.77 4.59 -21.94
N PRO A 13 -29.94 4.27 -20.64
CA PRO A 13 -29.47 5.14 -19.58
C PRO A 13 -27.95 5.23 -19.64
N SER A 14 -27.41 6.44 -19.47
CA SER A 14 -25.96 6.64 -19.33
C SER A 14 -25.49 6.02 -18.01
N VAL A 15 -24.22 5.59 -17.98
CA VAL A 15 -23.54 4.93 -16.86
C VAL A 15 -23.63 5.72 -15.53
N SER A 16 -24.04 6.98 -15.56
CA SER A 16 -24.34 7.84 -14.41
C SER A 16 -25.53 7.37 -13.55
N ASP A 17 -26.43 6.53 -14.07
CA ASP A 17 -27.68 6.19 -13.39
C ASP A 17 -27.57 4.98 -12.44
N LEU A 18 -26.35 4.42 -12.25
CA LEU A 18 -26.11 3.25 -11.40
C LEU A 18 -25.49 3.54 -10.02
N LEU A 19 -25.29 4.80 -9.63
CA LEU A 19 -24.66 5.17 -8.35
C LEU A 19 -25.63 5.90 -7.41
N PHE A 20 -26.73 5.24 -7.01
CA PHE A 20 -27.56 5.74 -5.93
C PHE A 20 -27.27 4.97 -4.64
N ASP A 21 -26.35 5.49 -3.83
CA ASP A 21 -26.23 5.13 -2.42
C ASP A 21 -27.51 5.60 -1.69
N PRO A 22 -28.25 4.69 -1.01
CA PRO A 22 -29.49 5.03 -0.30
C PRO A 22 -29.31 6.04 0.84
N THR A 23 -28.08 6.43 1.18
CA THR A 23 -27.77 7.43 2.23
C THR A 23 -27.72 8.88 1.73
N GLY A 24 -27.79 9.12 0.41
CA GLY A 24 -27.77 10.48 -0.15
C GLY A 24 -26.43 11.21 -0.03
N CYS A 25 -25.37 10.51 0.37
CA CYS A 25 -24.00 11.01 0.28
C CYS A 25 -23.53 10.84 -1.18
N PRO A 26 -22.84 11.83 -1.78
CA PRO A 26 -22.25 11.63 -3.10
C PRO A 26 -21.32 10.42 -3.05
N ASP A 27 -21.49 9.48 -3.98
CA ASP A 27 -20.69 8.27 -4.04
C ASP A 27 -19.22 8.65 -4.22
N MET A 28 -18.48 8.65 -3.12
CA MET A 28 -17.12 9.17 -3.11
C MET A 28 -16.19 8.09 -3.65
N PRO A 29 -15.24 8.47 -4.51
CA PRO A 29 -14.41 7.51 -5.20
C PRO A 29 -13.66 6.63 -4.18
N LEU A 30 -13.72 5.32 -4.40
CA LEU A 30 -13.03 4.34 -3.57
C LEU A 30 -11.51 4.55 -3.69
N ARG A 31 -10.83 4.50 -2.54
CA ARG A 31 -9.38 4.55 -2.46
C ARG A 31 -8.91 3.48 -1.50
N HIS A 32 -8.16 2.53 -1.99
CA HIS A 32 -7.57 1.49 -1.15
C HIS A 32 -6.21 1.07 -1.68
N CYS A 33 -5.46 0.40 -0.81
CA CYS A 33 -4.21 -0.26 -1.13
C CYS A 33 -4.31 -1.71 -0.68
N SER A 34 -4.49 -2.62 -1.64
CA SER A 34 -4.36 -4.06 -1.43
C SER A 34 -2.88 -4.39 -1.42
N VAL A 35 -2.39 -4.97 -0.33
CA VAL A 35 -0.99 -5.34 -0.16
C VAL A 35 -0.85 -6.83 -0.34
N GLU A 36 0.05 -7.24 -1.23
CA GLU A 36 0.45 -8.63 -1.47
C GLU A 36 1.92 -8.77 -1.09
N ILE A 37 2.22 -9.55 -0.06
CA ILE A 37 3.58 -9.81 0.41
C ILE A 37 3.96 -11.22 -0.04
N ALA A 38 5.08 -11.34 -0.75
CA ALA A 38 5.72 -12.62 -1.05
C ALA A 38 7.08 -12.66 -0.34
N ASN A 39 7.16 -13.46 0.72
CA ASN A 39 8.44 -13.76 1.35
C ASN A 39 9.13 -14.89 0.56
N ASN A 40 9.96 -14.50 -0.40
CA ASN A 40 10.71 -15.43 -1.25
C ASN A 40 12.02 -15.89 -0.62
N SER A 41 12.41 -15.30 0.52
CA SER A 41 13.57 -15.74 1.31
C SER A 41 13.42 -17.19 1.73
N ALA A 42 14.54 -17.91 1.78
CA ALA A 42 14.63 -19.24 2.35
C ALA A 42 14.91 -19.23 3.87
N TYR A 43 15.34 -18.09 4.43
CA TYR A 43 15.92 -18.02 5.78
C TYR A 43 15.20 -17.04 6.70
N TYR A 44 14.64 -15.96 6.16
CA TYR A 44 14.07 -14.88 6.96
C TYR A 44 12.58 -15.07 7.20
N THR A 45 12.18 -14.77 8.44
CA THR A 45 10.78 -14.65 8.85
C THR A 45 10.46 -13.19 9.10
N LEU A 46 9.33 -12.73 8.57
CA LEU A 46 8.75 -11.43 8.95
C LEU A 46 7.88 -11.64 10.19
N SER A 47 8.03 -10.79 11.20
CA SER A 47 7.26 -10.86 12.44
C SER A 47 6.95 -9.49 13.02
N ASN A 48 6.08 -9.44 14.02
CA ASN A 48 5.75 -8.21 14.75
C ASN A 48 5.32 -7.05 13.82
N PRO A 49 4.25 -7.23 13.02
CA PRO A 49 3.77 -6.18 12.14
C PRO A 49 3.35 -4.96 12.95
N ARG A 50 3.76 -3.77 12.51
CA ARG A 50 3.30 -2.50 13.06
C ARG A 50 2.81 -1.62 11.92
N VAL A 51 1.75 -0.86 12.18
CA VAL A 51 1.13 0.01 11.18
C VAL A 51 0.99 1.41 11.75
N PHE A 52 1.45 2.39 11.00
CA PHE A 52 1.09 3.79 11.16
C PHE A 52 0.25 4.23 9.97
N THR A 53 -0.98 4.67 10.25
CA THR A 53 -1.91 5.17 9.22
C THR A 53 -2.03 6.68 9.35
N LYS A 54 -1.56 7.42 8.33
CA LYS A 54 -1.74 8.88 8.24
C LYS A 54 -3.16 9.23 7.78
N ASN A 55 -3.68 8.47 6.81
CA ASN A 55 -5.04 8.60 6.30
C ASN A 55 -5.64 7.23 5.98
N GLY A 56 -6.94 7.08 6.23
CA GLY A 56 -7.65 5.81 6.08
C GLY A 56 -7.59 4.95 7.33
N HIS A 57 -7.75 3.64 7.16
CA HIS A 57 -7.62 2.64 8.22
C HIS A 57 -7.22 1.29 7.64
N CYS A 58 -6.77 0.39 8.53
CA CYS A 58 -6.49 -1.00 8.19
C CYS A 58 -7.80 -1.80 8.22
N GLU A 59 -8.25 -2.28 7.06
CA GLU A 59 -9.46 -3.10 6.93
C GLU A 59 -9.14 -4.58 7.15
N VAL A 60 -8.10 -5.08 6.48
CA VAL A 60 -7.56 -6.43 6.68
C VAL A 60 -6.17 -6.30 7.29
N PRO A 61 -5.94 -6.78 8.52
CA PRO A 61 -4.67 -6.61 9.21
C PRO A 61 -3.54 -7.42 8.57
N LEU A 62 -2.34 -6.89 8.71
CA LEU A 62 -1.10 -7.62 8.40
C LEU A 62 -1.00 -8.88 9.25
N PRO A 63 -0.66 -10.05 8.66
CA PRO A 63 -0.48 -11.27 9.43
C PRO A 63 0.64 -11.11 10.48
N PRO A 64 0.48 -11.69 11.68
CA PRO A 64 1.47 -11.58 12.77
C PRO A 64 2.87 -12.10 12.40
N MET A 65 2.92 -13.02 11.44
CA MET A 65 4.12 -13.67 10.97
C MET A 65 3.97 -14.07 9.49
N VAL A 66 5.04 -13.92 8.71
CA VAL A 66 5.16 -14.41 7.32
C VAL A 66 6.47 -15.17 7.23
N GLY A 67 6.40 -16.50 7.29
CA GLY A 67 7.57 -17.37 7.28
C GLY A 67 8.29 -17.41 5.91
N PRO A 68 9.44 -18.09 5.83
CA PRO A 68 10.15 -18.29 4.57
C PRO A 68 9.26 -18.96 3.53
N ARG A 69 9.42 -18.59 2.25
CA ARG A 69 8.66 -19.14 1.12
C ARG A 69 7.14 -19.10 1.31
N SER A 70 6.63 -18.01 1.88
CA SER A 70 5.19 -17.85 2.15
C SER A 70 4.66 -16.51 1.68
N ASN A 71 3.34 -16.46 1.46
CA ASN A 71 2.64 -15.28 0.99
C ASN A 71 1.65 -14.78 2.04
N ALA A 72 1.43 -13.47 2.04
CA ALA A 72 0.50 -12.79 2.93
C ALA A 72 -0.22 -11.66 2.20
N THR A 73 -1.37 -11.25 2.73
CA THR A 73 -2.13 -10.12 2.21
C THR A 73 -2.62 -9.21 3.33
N ALA A 74 -2.85 -7.94 2.99
CA ALA A 74 -3.50 -6.96 3.84
C ALA A 74 -4.26 -5.94 2.98
N LEU A 75 -5.12 -5.15 3.62
CA LEU A 75 -5.91 -4.14 2.94
C LEU A 75 -6.01 -2.87 3.78
N PHE A 76 -5.61 -1.76 3.19
CA PHE A 76 -5.78 -0.43 3.76
C PHE A 76 -6.79 0.35 2.94
N ASN A 77 -7.81 0.91 3.58
CA ASN A 77 -8.90 1.59 2.89
C ASN A 77 -9.00 3.04 3.36
N LYS A 78 -9.51 3.92 2.51
CA LYS A 78 -9.83 5.28 2.95
C LYS A 78 -10.98 5.25 3.97
N THR A 79 -11.07 6.31 4.76
CA THR A 79 -12.23 6.50 5.63
C THR A 79 -13.47 6.84 4.80
N THR A 80 -14.57 6.11 5.02
CA THR A 80 -15.86 6.36 4.37
C THR A 80 -16.35 7.77 4.72
N GLY A 81 -16.91 8.49 3.74
CA GLY A 81 -17.38 9.87 3.96
C GLY A 81 -16.30 10.94 4.09
N ALA A 82 -15.00 10.59 4.06
CA ALA A 82 -13.89 11.55 4.03
C ALA A 82 -13.23 11.65 2.65
N ALA A 83 -12.92 12.87 2.21
CA ALA A 83 -12.13 13.17 1.01
C ALA A 83 -10.63 12.91 1.24
N THR A 84 -10.29 11.70 1.66
CA THR A 84 -8.94 11.26 2.02
C THR A 84 -8.56 10.01 1.24
N GLY A 85 -7.26 9.73 1.17
CA GLY A 85 -6.71 8.52 0.57
C GLY A 85 -6.49 7.39 1.56
N ALA A 86 -5.75 6.36 1.12
CA ALA A 86 -5.15 5.34 1.98
C ALA A 86 -3.63 5.58 2.00
N VAL A 87 -3.13 6.07 3.14
CA VAL A 87 -1.74 6.56 3.24
C VAL A 87 -1.15 6.15 4.58
N GLY A 88 0.01 5.51 4.55
CA GLY A 88 0.67 5.06 5.76
C GLY A 88 2.02 4.41 5.52
N VAL A 89 2.56 3.87 6.60
CA VAL A 89 3.73 3.00 6.60
C VAL A 89 3.42 1.79 7.46
N PHE A 90 3.91 0.64 7.04
CA PHE A 90 3.93 -0.54 7.88
C PHE A 90 5.34 -1.11 7.96
N THR A 91 5.59 -1.85 9.03
CA THR A 91 6.89 -2.45 9.28
C THR A 91 6.74 -3.89 9.70
N TYR A 92 7.76 -4.70 9.41
CA TYR A 92 7.99 -6.02 9.98
C TYR A 92 9.39 -6.09 10.54
N ASP A 93 9.54 -6.71 11.71
CA ASP A 93 10.84 -7.18 12.16
C ASP A 93 11.25 -8.36 11.25
N ILE A 94 12.47 -8.33 10.72
CA ILE A 94 13.03 -9.41 9.91
C ILE A 94 14.08 -10.13 10.74
N SER A 95 13.93 -11.46 10.86
CA SER A 95 14.85 -12.28 11.65
C SER A 95 15.14 -13.61 10.97
N ASN A 96 16.32 -14.14 11.22
CA ASN A 96 16.71 -15.50 10.84
C ASN A 96 17.09 -16.25 12.13
N PRO A 97 16.42 -17.36 12.47
CA PRO A 97 16.71 -18.09 13.70
C PRO A 97 18.12 -18.70 13.75
N ASP A 98 18.79 -18.87 12.61
CA ASP A 98 20.16 -19.37 12.53
C ASP A 98 21.21 -18.24 12.66
N LEU A 99 20.78 -16.98 12.54
CA LEU A 99 21.61 -15.78 12.74
C LEU A 99 21.18 -15.10 14.04
N ASP A 100 21.85 -15.45 15.14
CA ASP A 100 21.53 -15.03 16.51
C ASP A 100 21.43 -13.49 16.70
N ASP A 101 21.91 -12.68 15.74
CA ASP A 101 22.04 -11.21 15.84
C ASP A 101 21.46 -10.42 14.64
N TYR A 102 20.77 -11.05 13.66
CA TYR A 102 20.17 -10.25 12.57
C TYR A 102 18.85 -9.61 13.01
N ASP A 103 18.95 -8.37 13.48
CA ASP A 103 17.87 -7.59 14.07
C ASP A 103 17.64 -6.32 13.24
N HIS A 104 16.81 -6.42 12.20
CA HIS A 104 16.44 -5.30 11.32
C HIS A 104 14.93 -5.18 11.17
N VAL A 105 14.50 -4.06 10.60
CA VAL A 105 13.10 -3.76 10.32
C VAL A 105 12.94 -3.46 8.84
N VAL A 106 12.10 -4.23 8.16
CA VAL A 106 11.62 -3.88 6.82
C VAL A 106 10.50 -2.87 6.97
N ALA A 107 10.62 -1.72 6.32
CA ALA A 107 9.57 -0.71 6.28
C ALA A 107 9.05 -0.54 4.85
N VAL A 108 7.72 -0.42 4.73
CA VAL A 108 7.03 -0.21 3.47
C VAL A 108 6.05 0.95 3.62
N MET A 109 6.31 2.02 2.89
CA MET A 109 5.44 3.19 2.78
C MET A 109 4.53 3.03 1.57
N TYR A 110 3.27 3.39 1.74
CA TYR A 110 2.28 3.44 0.66
C TYR A 110 1.48 4.74 0.72
N SER A 111 1.20 5.31 -0.45
CA SER A 111 0.39 6.51 -0.57
C SER A 111 -0.52 6.41 -1.79
N VAL A 112 -1.83 6.27 -1.54
CA VAL A 112 -2.88 6.30 -2.55
C VAL A 112 -3.75 7.53 -2.29
N PRO A 113 -3.49 8.68 -2.94
CA PRO A 113 -4.17 9.93 -2.65
C PRO A 113 -5.63 9.93 -3.14
N PHE A 114 -6.44 10.80 -2.53
CA PHE A 114 -7.83 11.01 -2.97
C PHE A 114 -7.89 11.63 -4.36
N ASP A 115 -7.25 12.80 -4.54
CA ASP A 115 -7.25 13.54 -5.80
C ASP A 115 -6.13 13.06 -6.72
N ARG A 116 -6.52 12.28 -7.73
CA ARG A 116 -5.63 11.70 -8.74
C ARG A 116 -5.32 12.65 -9.89
N ASN A 117 -5.99 13.81 -9.98
CA ASN A 117 -5.68 14.80 -11.01
C ASN A 117 -4.40 15.58 -10.68
N VAL A 118 -4.04 15.63 -9.39
CA VAL A 118 -2.92 16.42 -8.88
C VAL A 118 -1.83 15.54 -8.25
N TYR A 119 -2.20 14.35 -7.74
CA TYR A 119 -1.27 13.49 -7.01
C TYR A 119 -1.21 12.05 -7.55
N SER A 120 0.02 11.57 -7.72
CA SER A 120 0.34 10.18 -8.07
C SER A 120 0.40 9.26 -6.86
N ASN A 121 0.36 7.93 -7.11
CA ASN A 121 0.59 6.94 -6.07
C ASN A 121 2.08 6.92 -5.75
N TRP A 122 2.45 6.60 -4.52
CA TRP A 122 3.85 6.45 -4.12
C TRP A 122 4.03 5.21 -3.28
N VAL A 123 5.16 4.54 -3.50
CA VAL A 123 5.62 3.41 -2.71
C VAL A 123 7.06 3.67 -2.29
N GLY A 124 7.40 3.32 -1.05
CA GLY A 124 8.77 3.34 -0.55
C GLY A 124 9.08 2.05 0.18
N VAL A 125 10.30 1.54 0.02
CA VAL A 125 10.79 0.34 0.70
C VAL A 125 12.19 0.58 1.25
N GLY A 126 12.44 0.07 2.45
CA GLY A 126 13.76 0.18 3.08
C GLY A 126 13.97 -0.84 4.17
N ILE A 127 15.23 -0.96 4.59
CA ILE A 127 15.65 -1.81 5.70
C ILE A 127 16.33 -0.88 6.72
N PHE A 128 15.82 -0.91 7.94
CA PHE A 128 16.23 -0.03 9.03
C PHE A 128 16.77 -0.86 10.19
N GLU A 129 17.56 -0.22 11.06
CA GLU A 129 17.97 -0.81 12.32
C GLU A 129 16.76 -1.11 13.21
N LYS A 130 16.85 -2.17 14.02
CA LYS A 130 15.81 -2.51 14.98
C LYS A 130 15.58 -1.39 15.99
N GLY A 131 14.31 -1.23 16.38
CA GLY A 131 13.89 -0.20 17.33
C GLY A 131 13.38 1.07 16.67
N ILE A 132 13.49 1.21 15.34
CA ILE A 132 12.82 2.29 14.62
C ILE A 132 11.30 2.24 14.91
N PRO A 133 10.68 3.35 15.38
CA PRO A 133 9.24 3.36 15.63
C PRO A 133 8.47 3.41 14.32
N CYS A 134 7.43 2.58 14.21
CA CYS A 134 6.45 2.70 13.13
C CYS A 134 5.46 3.82 13.49
N ASP A 135 5.81 5.05 13.12
CA ASP A 135 5.07 6.26 13.47
C ASP A 135 5.09 7.34 12.37
N GLN A 136 4.57 8.52 12.70
CA GLN A 136 4.55 9.68 11.82
C GLN A 136 5.96 10.13 11.37
N SER A 137 6.97 9.95 12.22
CA SER A 137 8.35 10.33 11.92
C SER A 137 8.92 9.44 10.83
N LEU A 138 8.75 8.11 10.96
CA LEU A 138 9.16 7.16 9.92
C LEU A 138 8.42 7.42 8.60
N PHE A 139 7.11 7.69 8.67
CA PHE A 139 6.34 8.05 7.48
C PHE A 139 6.92 9.29 6.79
N ASN A 140 7.22 10.36 7.53
CA ASN A 140 7.76 11.59 6.96
C ASN A 140 9.14 11.38 6.33
N ILE A 141 9.99 10.55 6.96
CA ILE A 141 11.30 10.17 6.42
C ILE A 141 11.12 9.48 5.08
N MET A 142 10.27 8.45 4.99
CA MET A 142 10.09 7.70 3.74
C MET A 142 9.37 8.51 2.65
N TYR A 143 8.47 9.41 3.02
CA TYR A 143 7.68 10.18 2.06
C TYR A 143 8.47 11.37 1.46
N ASP A 144 9.12 12.19 2.30
CA ASP A 144 9.77 13.44 1.89
C ASP A 144 11.28 13.49 2.20
N GLY A 145 11.82 12.52 2.93
CA GLY A 145 13.23 12.49 3.36
C GLY A 145 14.22 12.08 2.27
N SER A 146 15.50 12.05 2.64
CA SER A 146 16.61 11.57 1.80
C SER A 146 16.65 10.04 1.75
N GLU A 147 16.85 9.50 0.55
CA GLU A 147 16.86 8.07 0.25
C GLU A 147 18.20 7.41 0.60
N ASP A 148 18.53 7.38 1.90
CA ASP A 148 19.79 6.79 2.39
C ASP A 148 19.61 5.33 2.85
N THR A 149 18.53 5.05 3.57
CA THR A 149 18.19 3.71 4.12
C THR A 149 16.93 3.10 3.51
N PHE A 150 16.41 3.76 2.47
CA PHE A 150 15.23 3.36 1.74
C PHE A 150 15.29 3.96 0.33
N VAL A 151 14.46 3.44 -0.56
CA VAL A 151 14.19 4.02 -1.88
C VAL A 151 12.67 4.15 -2.08
N ARG A 152 12.25 5.15 -2.85
CA ARG A 152 10.85 5.37 -3.23
C ARG A 152 10.69 5.52 -4.73
N ALA A 153 9.50 5.18 -5.20
CA ALA A 153 9.11 5.34 -6.59
C ALA A 153 7.64 5.72 -6.70
N GLU A 154 7.31 6.34 -7.83
CA GLU A 154 5.93 6.55 -8.22
C GLU A 154 5.25 5.20 -8.50
N GLY A 155 4.05 5.00 -7.97
CA GLY A 155 3.23 3.81 -8.14
C GLY A 155 2.56 3.78 -9.51
N ASN A 156 3.35 3.60 -10.56
CA ASN A 156 2.91 3.50 -11.95
C ASN A 156 3.14 2.09 -12.55
N GLY A 157 3.34 1.10 -11.69
CA GLY A 157 3.70 -0.27 -12.03
C GLY A 157 5.20 -0.54 -12.09
N SER A 158 6.05 0.49 -11.98
CA SER A 158 7.50 0.31 -11.89
C SER A 158 7.91 -0.39 -10.59
N CYS A 159 8.98 -1.18 -10.68
CA CYS A 159 9.59 -1.84 -9.52
C CYS A 159 10.64 -0.93 -8.88
N VAL A 160 10.69 -0.93 -7.54
CA VAL A 160 11.72 -0.30 -6.72
C VAL A 160 12.28 -1.36 -5.78
N SER A 161 13.60 -1.37 -5.57
CA SER A 161 14.25 -2.35 -4.70
C SER A 161 15.34 -1.70 -3.85
N PHE A 162 15.34 -2.01 -2.56
CA PHE A 162 16.40 -1.67 -1.62
C PHE A 162 17.17 -2.94 -1.26
N GLU A 163 18.49 -2.91 -1.46
CA GLU A 163 19.40 -3.97 -1.06
C GLU A 163 20.08 -3.55 0.24
N GLY A 164 19.79 -4.28 1.32
CA GLY A 164 20.54 -4.18 2.58
C GLY A 164 21.68 -5.19 2.61
N ASP A 165 22.27 -5.39 3.78
CA ASP A 165 23.41 -6.30 3.93
C ASP A 165 23.06 -7.79 3.77
N TYR A 166 21.82 -8.17 4.12
CA TYR A 166 21.41 -9.57 4.24
C TYR A 166 20.09 -9.92 3.54
N ALA A 167 19.30 -8.90 3.18
CA ALA A 167 18.02 -9.07 2.51
C ALA A 167 17.80 -7.96 1.48
N ILE A 168 17.02 -8.27 0.46
CA ILE A 168 16.52 -7.34 -0.53
C ILE A 168 15.02 -7.20 -0.32
N VAL A 169 14.54 -5.96 -0.22
CA VAL A 169 13.11 -5.65 -0.26
C VAL A 169 12.79 -4.97 -1.58
N ALA A 170 11.90 -5.55 -2.35
CA ALA A 170 11.41 -4.99 -3.60
C ALA A 170 9.91 -4.72 -3.52
N ALA A 171 9.44 -3.71 -4.23
CA ALA A 171 8.02 -3.44 -4.36
C ALA A 171 7.64 -2.84 -5.71
N SER A 172 6.37 -3.03 -6.09
CA SER A 172 5.74 -2.33 -7.20
C SER A 172 4.31 -1.98 -6.82
N MET A 173 3.79 -0.89 -7.37
CA MET A 173 2.44 -0.41 -7.04
C MET A 173 1.72 0.04 -8.31
N SER A 174 0.45 -0.34 -8.48
CA SER A 174 -0.36 0.12 -9.60
C SER A 174 -0.79 1.59 -9.46
N GLU A 175 -1.09 2.25 -10.58
CA GLU A 175 -1.57 3.64 -10.62
C GLU A 175 -3.07 3.80 -10.33
N SER A 176 -3.77 2.73 -9.99
CA SER A 176 -5.21 2.78 -9.71
C SER A 176 -5.50 3.47 -8.37
N GLY A 177 -6.70 4.04 -8.22
CA GLY A 177 -7.22 4.43 -6.90
C GLY A 177 -7.54 3.22 -6.02
N GLU A 178 -7.80 2.08 -6.64
CA GLU A 178 -7.87 0.75 -6.04
C GLU A 178 -6.52 0.07 -6.27
N ALA A 179 -5.50 0.55 -5.57
CA ALA A 179 -4.12 0.19 -5.85
C ALA A 179 -3.81 -1.21 -5.36
N VAL A 180 -2.93 -1.89 -6.11
CA VAL A 180 -2.30 -3.15 -5.68
C VAL A 180 -0.82 -2.87 -5.49
N LEU A 181 -0.34 -3.09 -4.27
CA LEU A 181 1.05 -3.00 -3.84
C LEU A 181 1.59 -4.40 -3.65
N LYS A 182 2.56 -4.79 -4.48
CA LYS A 182 3.30 -6.05 -4.32
C LYS A 182 4.61 -5.76 -3.60
N VAL A 183 4.92 -6.57 -2.59
CA VAL A 183 6.16 -6.51 -1.82
C VAL A 183 6.81 -7.87 -1.86
N GLU A 184 8.10 -7.92 -2.19
CA GLU A 184 8.88 -9.15 -2.20
C GLU A 184 10.09 -9.03 -1.30
N ILE A 185 10.33 -10.07 -0.50
CA ILE A 185 11.53 -10.20 0.32
C ILE A 185 12.40 -11.32 -0.26
N HIS A 186 13.67 -11.02 -0.52
CA HIS A 186 14.64 -11.97 -1.04
C HIS A 186 15.90 -11.97 -0.18
N ASP A 187 16.63 -13.08 -0.22
CA ASP A 187 17.96 -13.17 0.36
C ASP A 187 18.94 -12.36 -0.49
N THR A 188 19.86 -11.61 0.12
CA THR A 188 21.05 -11.16 -0.60
C THR A 188 21.90 -12.39 -0.91
N GLY A 189 22.39 -12.52 -2.14
CA GLY A 189 23.04 -13.73 -2.61
C GLY A 189 24.14 -14.24 -1.68
N PHE A 190 24.06 -15.51 -1.27
CA PHE A 190 25.27 -16.30 -1.07
C PHE A 190 25.97 -16.38 -2.43
N ASN A 191 27.10 -15.68 -2.58
CA ASN A 191 28.08 -16.06 -3.62
C ASN A 191 28.74 -17.38 -3.24
#